data_AF-A0A7S0P0N1-F1
#
_entry.id   AF-A0A7S0P0N1-F1
#
_cell.length_a   1.000
_cell.length_b   1.000
_cell.length_c   1.000
_cell.angle_alpha   90.00
_cell.angle_beta   90.00
_cell.angle_gamma   90.00
#
_symmetry.space_group_name_H-M   'P 1'
#
loop_
_entity.id
_entity.type
_entity.pdbx_description
1 polymer ?
#
loop_
_entity_poly.entity_id
_entity_poly.type
_entity_poly.pdbx_seq_one_letter_code
_entity_poly.pdbx_strand_id
1 'polypeptide(L)'
;DEGGVRKEFFQLLCEQLFDDAFGMFVWNEEARTYWFAPSSLEAEAEYFLIGVVLGLAIHNGLILDLRFPPVLYRRLMNEPVSLADLKDVQPDLHRGLLALLEFEGDVESTFC
;
A
#
# COMPACT_ATOMS: atom_id res chain seq x y z
N ASP A 1 0.20 -26.61 -23.44
CA ASP A 1 0.38 -25.18 -23.14
C ASP A 1 -0.34 -24.92 -21.82
N GLU A 2 0.35 -25.08 -20.69
CA GLU A 2 -0.26 -25.43 -19.39
C GLU A 2 -0.07 -24.37 -18.29
N GLY A 3 0.00 -23.07 -18.65
CA GLY A 3 -0.04 -21.96 -17.68
C GLY A 3 1.09 -20.95 -17.76
N GLY A 4 2.06 -21.14 -18.66
CA GLY A 4 3.18 -20.20 -18.89
C GLY A 4 2.69 -18.82 -19.32
N VAL A 5 1.87 -18.76 -20.38
CA VAL A 5 1.33 -17.50 -20.93
C VAL A 5 0.52 -16.72 -19.89
N ARG A 6 -0.24 -17.43 -19.05
CA ARG A 6 -1.03 -16.81 -17.98
C ARG A 6 -0.15 -16.18 -16.92
N LYS A 7 0.86 -16.93 -16.46
CA LYS A 7 1.81 -16.44 -15.46
C LYS A 7 2.57 -15.22 -15.97
N GLU A 8 3.05 -15.28 -17.21
CA GLU A 8 3.76 -14.17 -17.87
C GLU A 8 2.87 -12.92 -17.99
N PHE A 9 1.60 -13.08 -18.36
CA PHE A 9 0.64 -11.97 -18.39
C PHE A 9 0.50 -11.28 -17.02
N PHE A 10 0.32 -12.03 -15.93
CA PHE A 10 0.20 -11.45 -14.59
C PHE A 10 1.51 -10.83 -14.11
N GLN A 11 2.66 -11.41 -14.45
CA GLN A 11 3.97 -10.85 -14.12
C GLN A 11 4.19 -9.50 -14.82
N LEU A 12 4.00 -9.43 -16.14
CA LEU A 12 4.14 -8.19 -16.91
C LEU A 12 3.15 -7.11 -16.45
N LEU A 13 1.92 -7.51 -16.13
CA LEU A 13 0.91 -6.59 -15.63
C LEU A 13 1.30 -6.03 -14.26
N CYS A 14 1.81 -6.86 -13.33
CA CYS A 14 2.31 -6.35 -12.05
C CYS A 14 3.56 -5.48 -12.23
N GLU A 15 4.48 -5.84 -13.12
CA GLU A 15 5.65 -4.99 -13.40
C GLU A 15 5.24 -3.59 -13.87
N GLN A 16 4.24 -3.48 -14.76
CA GLN A 16 3.76 -2.17 -15.23
C GLN A 16 3.01 -1.36 -14.17
N LEU A 17 2.14 -2.00 -13.37
CA LEU A 17 1.30 -1.29 -12.40
C LEU A 17 2.10 -0.71 -11.22
N PHE A 18 3.24 -1.33 -10.91
CA PHE A 18 4.14 -0.91 -9.84
C PHE A 18 5.42 -0.24 -10.36
N ASP A 19 5.47 0.05 -11.66
CA ASP A 19 6.48 0.91 -12.25
C ASP A 19 6.24 2.35 -11.75
N ASP A 20 7.31 3.02 -11.31
CA ASP A 20 7.24 4.40 -10.83
C ASP A 20 6.69 5.36 -11.90
N ALA A 21 6.88 5.05 -13.19
CA ALA A 21 6.32 5.82 -14.30
C ALA A 21 4.80 5.72 -14.41
N PHE A 22 4.18 4.66 -13.85
CA PHE A 22 2.73 4.50 -13.79
C PHE A 22 2.11 5.28 -12.62
N GLY A 23 2.89 5.63 -11.60
CA GLY A 23 2.49 6.63 -10.59
C GLY A 23 1.32 6.25 -9.66
N MET A 24 0.95 4.97 -9.58
CA MET A 24 -0.12 4.49 -8.68
C MET A 24 0.37 4.16 -7.28
N PHE A 25 1.58 3.61 -7.17
CA PHE A 25 2.18 3.24 -5.90
C PHE A 25 3.57 3.83 -5.77
N VAL A 26 3.99 4.04 -4.53
CA VAL A 26 5.34 4.44 -4.17
C VAL A 26 5.96 3.37 -3.28
N TRP A 27 7.23 3.06 -3.52
CA TRP A 27 8.00 2.21 -2.62
C TRP A 27 8.41 2.99 -1.37
N ASN A 28 8.04 2.49 -0.19
CA ASN A 28 8.54 3.00 1.08
C ASN A 28 9.77 2.18 1.50
N GLU A 29 10.96 2.82 1.51
CA GLU A 29 12.22 2.16 1.88
C GLU A 29 12.27 1.70 3.34
N GLU A 30 11.68 2.46 4.27
CA GLU A 30 11.68 2.12 5.69
C GLU A 30 10.73 0.96 5.99
N ALA A 31 9.52 0.99 5.44
CA ALA A 31 8.53 -0.08 5.61
C ALA A 31 8.79 -1.30 4.71
N ARG A 32 9.57 -1.14 3.63
CA ARG A 32 9.83 -2.14 2.59
C ARG A 32 8.55 -2.69 1.95
N THR A 33 7.61 -1.79 1.70
CA THR A 33 6.30 -2.08 1.09
C THR A 33 5.89 -0.98 0.12
N TYR A 34 5.06 -1.32 -0.85
CA TYR A 34 4.35 -0.37 -1.69
C TYR A 34 3.17 0.25 -0.94
N TRP A 35 2.94 1.54 -1.17
CA TRP A 35 1.75 2.24 -0.71
C TRP A 35 1.17 3.13 -1.81
N PHE A 36 -0.10 3.50 -1.70
CA PHE A 36 -0.78 4.36 -2.67
C PHE A 36 -0.06 5.70 -2.79
N ALA A 37 0.22 6.12 -4.03
CA ALA A 37 0.85 7.41 -4.30
C ALA A 37 -0.13 8.56 -3.93
N PRO A 38 0.22 9.47 -3.00
CA PRO A 38 -0.69 10.54 -2.56
C PRO A 38 -1.09 11.50 -3.68
N SER A 39 -0.27 11.61 -4.71
CA SER A 39 -0.45 12.48 -5.88
C SER A 39 -0.88 11.73 -7.13
N SER A 40 -1.34 10.49 -6.99
CA SER A 40 -1.81 9.71 -8.15
C SER A 40 -2.92 10.49 -8.87
N LEU A 41 -2.70 10.78 -10.15
CA LEU A 41 -3.71 11.37 -11.04
C LEU A 41 -4.50 10.30 -11.80
N GLU A 42 -4.20 9.02 -11.53
CA GLU A 42 -4.84 7.89 -12.18
C GLU A 42 -6.31 7.79 -11.77
N ALA A 43 -7.15 7.31 -12.68
CA ALA A 43 -8.57 7.24 -12.44
C ALA A 43 -8.92 6.06 -11.50
N GLU A 44 -10.10 6.15 -10.90
CA GLU A 44 -10.67 5.11 -10.03
C GLU A 44 -10.72 3.74 -10.73
N ALA A 45 -10.84 3.74 -12.06
CA ALA A 45 -10.90 2.55 -12.89
C ALA A 45 -9.63 1.71 -12.85
N GLU A 46 -8.46 2.35 -12.79
CA GLU A 46 -7.16 1.68 -12.72
C GLU A 46 -7.04 0.96 -11.37
N TYR A 47 -7.36 1.60 -10.26
CA TYR A 47 -7.37 0.95 -8.94
C TYR A 47 -8.35 -0.22 -8.87
N PHE A 48 -9.53 -0.08 -9.48
CA PHE A 48 -10.48 -1.18 -9.60
C PHE A 48 -9.89 -2.36 -10.39
N LEU A 49 -9.25 -2.08 -11.54
CA LEU A 49 -8.59 -3.10 -12.36
C LEU A 49 -7.51 -3.84 -11.58
N ILE A 50 -6.69 -3.13 -10.80
CA ILE A 50 -5.69 -3.77 -9.92
C ILE A 50 -6.37 -4.71 -8.93
N GLY A 51 -7.45 -4.26 -8.29
CA GLY A 51 -8.22 -5.11 -7.37
C GLY A 51 -8.72 -6.39 -8.04
N VAL A 52 -9.23 -6.28 -9.28
CA VAL A 52 -9.65 -7.45 -10.08
C VAL A 52 -8.47 -8.37 -10.39
N VAL A 53 -7.34 -7.82 -10.81
CA VAL A 53 -6.11 -8.58 -11.14
C VAL A 53 -5.57 -9.33 -9.93
N LEU A 54 -5.48 -8.66 -8.77
CA LEU A 54 -5.07 -9.28 -7.51
C LEU A 54 -6.03 -10.39 -7.09
N GLY A 55 -7.35 -10.14 -7.18
CA GLY A 55 -8.37 -11.15 -6.90
C GLY A 55 -8.26 -12.37 -7.81
N LEU A 56 -8.02 -12.17 -9.10
CA LEU A 56 -7.77 -13.25 -10.05
C LEU A 56 -6.47 -13.99 -9.73
N ALA A 57 -5.37 -13.32 -9.40
CA ALA A 57 -4.13 -13.98 -9.04
C ALA A 57 -4.32 -14.90 -7.83
N ILE A 58 -4.98 -14.41 -6.77
CA ILE A 58 -5.34 -15.20 -5.58
C ILE A 58 -6.21 -16.39 -5.95
N HIS A 59 -7.28 -16.18 -6.74
CA HIS A 59 -8.19 -17.25 -7.15
C HIS A 59 -7.48 -18.38 -7.90
N ASN A 60 -6.40 -18.05 -8.63
CA ASN A 60 -5.67 -19.01 -9.45
C ASN A 60 -4.38 -19.53 -8.80
N GLY A 61 -4.16 -19.23 -7.52
CA GLY A 61 -2.97 -19.67 -6.79
C GLY A 61 -1.67 -19.08 -7.34
N LEU A 62 -1.74 -17.93 -8.02
CA LEU A 62 -0.58 -17.23 -8.55
C LEU A 62 0.02 -16.35 -7.47
N ILE A 63 1.27 -16.61 -7.13
CA ILE A 63 2.04 -15.76 -6.21
C ILE A 63 2.58 -14.57 -7.01
N LEU A 64 2.23 -13.36 -6.58
CA LEU A 64 2.75 -12.11 -7.10
C LEU A 64 3.81 -11.58 -6.12
N ASP A 65 4.92 -11.05 -6.64
CA ASP A 65 5.97 -10.42 -5.82
C ASP A 65 5.56 -8.99 -5.46
N LEU A 66 4.48 -8.87 -4.70
CA LEU A 66 3.90 -7.61 -4.27
C LEU A 66 3.86 -7.56 -2.75
N ARG A 67 4.42 -6.48 -2.20
CA ARG A 67 4.50 -6.28 -0.75
C ARG A 67 3.68 -5.07 -0.36
N PHE A 68 2.48 -5.30 0.17
CA PHE A 68 1.66 -4.28 0.81
C PHE A 68 1.74 -4.39 2.33
N PRO A 69 1.56 -3.28 3.07
CA PRO A 69 1.55 -3.31 4.51
C PRO A 69 0.29 -4.03 5.04
N PRO A 70 0.34 -4.66 6.23
CA PRO A 70 -0.76 -5.42 6.81
C PRO A 70 -2.10 -4.67 6.90
N VAL A 71 -2.03 -3.35 7.06
CA VAL A 71 -3.20 -2.48 7.14
C VAL A 71 -4.07 -2.52 5.88
N LEU A 72 -3.49 -2.75 4.69
CA LEU A 72 -4.26 -2.87 3.45
C LEU A 72 -5.21 -4.08 3.53
N TYR A 73 -4.70 -5.23 3.94
CA TYR A 73 -5.50 -6.45 4.03
C TYR A 73 -6.59 -6.31 5.10
N ARG A 74 -6.29 -5.66 6.23
CA ARG A 74 -7.29 -5.35 7.24
C ARG A 74 -8.41 -4.45 6.70
N ARG A 75 -8.05 -3.42 5.92
CA ARG A 75 -9.04 -2.58 5.22
C ARG A 75 -9.91 -3.39 4.26
N LEU A 76 -9.31 -4.28 3.47
CA LEU A 76 -10.06 -5.17 2.55
C LEU A 76 -11.00 -6.13 3.28
N MET A 77 -10.66 -6.53 4.50
CA MET A 77 -11.48 -7.37 5.38
C MET A 77 -12.50 -6.58 6.22
N ASN A 78 -12.60 -5.26 6.03
CA ASN A 78 -13.40 -4.34 6.84
C ASN A 78 -13.06 -4.36 8.35
N GLU A 79 -11.80 -4.66 8.68
CA GLU A 79 -11.30 -4.57 10.05
C GLU A 79 -10.97 -3.11 10.41
N PRO A 80 -11.12 -2.73 11.69
CA PRO A 80 -10.75 -1.40 12.15
C PRO A 80 -9.25 -1.18 12.03
N VAL A 81 -8.87 0.05 11.68
CA VAL A 81 -7.48 0.51 11.62
C VAL A 81 -7.24 1.58 12.68
N SER A 82 -6.01 1.67 13.17
CA SER A 82 -5.62 2.55 14.28
C SER A 82 -4.29 3.24 14.00
N LEU A 83 -3.89 4.17 14.88
CA LEU A 83 -2.58 4.83 14.81
C LEU A 83 -1.44 3.81 14.76
N ALA A 84 -1.56 2.69 15.46
CA ALA A 84 -0.53 1.64 15.48
C ALA A 84 -0.26 1.01 14.10
N ASP A 85 -1.18 1.15 13.16
CA ASP A 85 -1.04 0.62 11.79
C ASP A 85 -0.29 1.57 10.88
N LEU A 86 -0.26 2.86 11.24
CA LEU A 86 0.48 3.88 10.50
C LEU A 86 1.99 3.62 10.53
N LYS A 87 2.49 2.92 11.56
CA LYS A 87 3.90 2.53 11.66
C LYS A 87 4.35 1.69 10.46
N ASP A 88 3.44 0.93 9.84
CA ASP A 88 3.75 0.03 8.73
C ASP A 88 3.60 0.74 7.36
N VAL A 89 3.13 1.99 7.35
CA VAL A 89 2.84 2.77 6.13
C VAL A 89 3.71 4.03 6.05
N GLN A 90 3.74 4.80 7.14
CA GLN A 90 4.50 6.04 7.31
C GLN A 90 5.12 6.05 8.71
N PRO A 91 6.24 5.32 8.91
CA PRO A 91 6.83 5.15 10.23
C PRO A 91 7.26 6.48 10.88
N ASP A 92 7.77 7.42 10.08
CA ASP A 92 8.08 8.80 10.52
C ASP A 92 6.86 9.54 11.07
N LEU A 93 5.75 9.52 10.33
CA LEU A 93 4.52 10.19 10.74
C LEU A 93 3.95 9.53 12.00
N HIS A 94 3.99 8.19 12.09
CA HIS A 94 3.61 7.46 13.29
C HIS A 94 4.42 7.92 14.51
N ARG A 95 5.76 8.03 14.39
CA ARG A 95 6.61 8.52 15.48
C ARG A 95 6.25 9.94 15.90
N GLY A 96 6.04 10.84 14.94
CA GLY A 96 5.68 12.23 15.21
C GLY A 96 4.34 12.37 15.93
N LEU A 97 3.32 11.64 15.45
CA LEU A 97 1.99 11.65 16.07
C LEU A 97 2.00 11.00 17.46
N LEU A 98 2.79 9.93 17.65
CA LEU A 98 2.93 9.29 18.96
C LEU A 98 3.65 10.21 19.95
N ALA A 99 4.73 10.87 19.53
CA ALA A 99 5.42 11.85 20.36
C ALA A 99 4.52 13.03 20.75
N LEU A 100 3.66 13.49 19.83
CA LEU A 100 2.67 14.52 20.12
C LEU A 100 1.60 14.03 21.11
N LEU A 101 1.15 12.79 20.97
CA LEU A 101 0.15 12.18 21.87
C LEU A 101 0.71 11.97 23.29
N GLU A 102 2.00 11.66 23.41
CA GLU A 102 2.71 11.42 24.66
C GLU A 102 3.31 12.71 25.28
N PHE A 103 3.14 13.86 24.62
CA PHE A 103 3.71 15.11 25.09
C PHE A 103 3.00 15.60 26.36
N GLU A 104 3.76 15.70 27.46
CA GLU A 104 3.23 16.14 28.77
C GLU A 104 3.08 17.67 28.89
N GLY A 105 3.65 18.44 27.96
CA GLY A 105 3.56 19.89 27.95
C GLY A 105 2.31 20.43 27.25
N ASP A 106 2.18 21.76 27.24
CA ASP A 106 1.14 22.41 26.45
C ASP A 106 1.59 22.52 24.99
N VAL A 107 0.84 21.86 24.10
CA VAL A 107 1.16 21.75 22.67
C VAL A 107 1.14 23.10 21.99
N GLU A 108 0.11 23.93 22.28
CA GLU A 108 -0.07 25.23 21.63
C GLU A 108 1.11 26.16 21.91
N SER A 109 1.50 26.30 23.18
CA SER A 109 2.63 27.16 23.56
C SER A 109 4.01 26.64 23.14
N THR A 110 4.15 25.35 22.83
CA THR A 110 5.44 24.75 22.45
C THR A 110 5.65 24.73 20.93
N PHE A 111 4.60 24.48 20.15
CA PHE A 111 4.70 24.22 18.71
C PHE A 111 4.02 25.26 17.81
N CYS A 112 3.28 26.23 18.36
CA CYS A 112 2.68 27.35 17.62
C CYS A 112 3.37 28.69 17.95
#